data_AF-A0A1V6CLP5-F1
#
_entry.id   AF-A0A1V6CLP5-F1
#
_cell.length_a   1.000
_cell.length_b   1.000
_cell.length_c   1.000
_cell.angle_alpha   90.00
_cell.angle_beta   90.00
_cell.angle_gamma   90.00
#
_symmetry.space_group_name_H-M   'P 1'
#
loop_
_entity.id
_entity.type
_entity.pdbx_description
1 polymer ?
#
loop_
_entity_poly.entity_id
_entity_poly.type
_entity_poly.pdbx_seq_one_letter_code
_entity_poly.pdbx_strand_id
1 'polypeptide(L)' 'MAYTPEMSLEASQTLRRIAWALDKPMTQTLGFVMKNITMFIDPKKICDKCRDHSICRQCIFSEQNHKSCDQVFQ' A
#
# COMPACT_ATOMS: atom_id res chain seq x y z
N MET A 1 12.11 10.72 8.85
CA MET A 1 11.60 10.94 7.47
C MET A 1 11.61 9.60 6.77
N ALA A 2 10.50 9.20 6.14
CA ALA A 2 10.55 8.06 5.23
C ALA A 2 11.24 8.53 3.94
N TYR A 3 12.24 7.77 3.46
CA TYR A 3 12.83 8.00 2.15
C TYR A 3 11.75 7.78 1.08
N THR A 4 11.50 8.77 0.22
CA THR A 4 10.65 8.56 -0.95
C THR A 4 11.47 7.79 -1.98
N PRO A 5 11.15 6.52 -2.27
CA PRO A 5 11.87 5.78 -3.29
C PRO A 5 11.75 6.50 -4.63
N GLU A 6 12.86 6.52 -5.39
CA GLU A 6 12.81 6.94 -6.78
C GLU A 6 11.85 6.04 -7.55
N MET A 7 10.99 6.67 -8.33
CA MET A 7 9.91 6.00 -9.04
C MET A 7 10.18 6.05 -10.53
N SER A 8 9.98 4.93 -11.25
CA SER A 8 10.18 4.91 -12.70
C SER A 8 9.23 5.90 -13.39
N LEU A 9 9.59 6.32 -14.60
CA LEU A 9 8.75 7.20 -15.42
C LEU A 9 7.35 6.58 -15.66
N GLU A 10 7.31 5.29 -15.95
CA GLU A 10 6.07 4.54 -16.19
C GLU A 10 5.17 4.51 -14.94
N ALA A 11 5.73 4.21 -13.77
CA ALA A 11 5.00 4.23 -12.51
C ALA A 11 4.47 5.65 -12.20
N SER A 12 5.27 6.69 -12.50
CA SER A 12 4.87 8.10 -12.34
C SER A 12 3.70 8.49 -13.23
N GLN A 13 3.72 8.08 -14.50
CA GLN A 13 2.62 8.32 -15.42
C GLN A 13 1.34 7.60 -14.98
N THR A 14 1.46 6.35 -14.53
CA THR A 14 0.32 5.56 -14.03
C THR A 14 -0.29 6.22 -12.79
N LEU A 15 0.53 6.56 -11.80
CA LEU A 15 0.07 7.24 -10.58
C LEU A 15 -0.61 8.58 -10.91
N ARG A 16 -0.09 9.33 -11.89
CA ARG A 16 -0.69 10.60 -12.32
C ARG A 16 -2.09 10.43 -12.90
N ARG A 17 -2.30 9.40 -13.71
CA ARG A 17 -3.63 9.08 -14.27
C ARG A 17 -4.63 8.73 -13.17
N ILE A 18 -4.21 7.94 -12.18
CA ILE A 18 -5.03 7.63 -11.00
C ILE A 18 -5.33 8.90 -10.21
N ALA A 19 -4.32 9.76 -10.02
CA ALA A 19 -4.45 11.02 -9.29
C ALA A 19 -5.48 11.95 -9.94
N TRP A 20 -5.50 12.04 -11.28
CA TRP A 20 -6.54 12.77 -12.02
C TRP A 20 -7.93 12.15 -11.84
N ALA A 21 -8.05 10.83 -11.92
CA ALA A 21 -9.33 10.15 -11.74
C ALA A 21 -9.91 10.33 -10.32
N LEU A 22 -9.05 10.46 -9.32
CA LEU A 22 -9.44 10.66 -7.91
C LEU A 22 -9.52 12.13 -7.50
N ASP A 23 -9.22 13.07 -8.40
CA ASP A 23 -9.10 14.51 -8.14
C ASP A 23 -8.21 14.83 -6.92
N LYS A 24 -7.00 14.25 -6.91
CA LYS A 24 -6.03 14.38 -5.80
C LYS A 24 -4.61 14.63 -6.28
N PRO A 25 -3.76 15.29 -5.47
CA PRO A 25 -2.33 15.35 -5.75
C PRO A 25 -1.69 13.95 -5.79
N MET A 26 -0.65 13.78 -6.62
CA MET A 26 0.05 12.50 -6.76
C MET A 26 0.59 11.95 -5.43
N THR A 27 1.09 12.82 -4.54
CA THR A 27 1.62 12.42 -3.23
C THR A 27 0.56 11.81 -2.31
N GLN A 28 -0.65 12.40 -2.29
CA GLN A 28 -1.78 11.85 -1.53
C GLN A 28 -2.29 10.57 -2.18
N THR A 29 -2.31 10.53 -3.51
CA THR A 29 -2.71 9.34 -4.29
C THR A 29 -1.78 8.17 -4.03
N LEU A 30 -0.46 8.37 -3.93
CA LEU A 30 0.49 7.32 -3.61
C LEU A 30 0.19 6.71 -2.24
N GLY A 31 -0.01 7.55 -1.23
CA GLY A 31 -0.39 7.09 0.11
C GLY A 31 -1.73 6.34 0.13
N PHE A 32 -2.69 6.78 -0.69
CA PHE A 32 -3.97 6.11 -0.85
C PHE A 32 -3.80 4.72 -1.50
N VAL A 33 -3.08 4.63 -2.62
CA VAL A 33 -2.81 3.35 -3.30
C VAL A 33 -2.08 2.38 -2.37
N MET A 34 -1.04 2.85 -1.66
CA MET A 34 -0.29 2.02 -0.71
C MET A 34 -1.15 1.50 0.44
N LYS A 35 -2.14 2.26 0.91
CA LYS A 35 -3.08 1.80 1.95
C LYS A 35 -4.13 0.83 1.44
N ASN A 36 -4.56 0.97 0.19
CA ASN A 36 -5.58 0.11 -0.37
C ASN A 36 -4.99 -1.20 -0.88
N ILE A 37 -3.80 -1.18 -1.49
CA ILE A 37 -3.15 -2.40 -2.00
C ILE A 37 -2.93 -3.43 -0.89
N THR A 38 -2.77 -3.00 0.36
CA THR A 38 -2.64 -3.93 1.50
C THR A 38 -3.85 -4.82 1.65
N MET A 39 -5.06 -4.38 1.26
CA MET A 39 -6.29 -5.19 1.37
C MET A 39 -6.31 -6.39 0.41
N PHE A 40 -5.42 -6.41 -0.59
CA PHE A 40 -5.33 -7.41 -1.64
C PHE A 40 -4.11 -8.33 -1.50
N ILE A 41 -3.25 -8.08 -0.50
CA ILE A 41 -2.01 -8.81 -0.27
C ILE A 41 -2.20 -9.74 0.93
N ASP A 42 -1.76 -11.00 0.79
CA ASP A 42 -1.72 -11.94 1.90
C ASP A 42 -0.76 -11.43 3.01
N PRO A 43 -1.28 -11.08 4.20
CA PRO A 43 -0.46 -10.54 5.28
C PRO A 43 0.57 -11.55 5.78
N LYS A 44 0.30 -12.86 5.71
CA LYS A 44 1.24 -13.89 6.17
C LYS A 44 2.53 -13.88 5.36
N LYS A 45 2.43 -13.78 4.03
CA LYS A 45 3.59 -13.69 3.14
C LYS A 45 4.48 -12.48 3.44
N ILE A 46 3.88 -11.36 3.83
CA ILE A 46 4.62 -10.16 4.24
C ILE A 46 5.31 -10.39 5.57
N CYS A 47 4.57 -10.88 6.57
CA CYS A 47 5.09 -11.14 7.90
C CYS A 47 6.25 -12.16 7.90
N ASP A 48 6.17 -13.22 7.10
CA ASP A 48 7.21 -14.26 6.97
C ASP A 48 8.54 -13.74 6.41
N LYS A 49 8.49 -12.65 5.62
CA LYS A 49 9.67 -12.00 5.03
C LYS A 49 10.04 -10.70 5.74
N CYS A 50 9.29 -10.30 6.75
CA CYS A 50 9.51 -9.06 7.49
C CYS A 50 10.88 -9.10 8.20
N ARG A 51 11.65 -8.02 8.07
CA ARG A 51 12.98 -7.88 8.71
C ARG A 51 12.99 -6.88 9.85
N ASP A 52 11.88 -6.19 10.09
CA ASP A 52 11.74 -5.18 11.13
C ASP A 52 10.45 -5.46 11.95
N HIS A 53 10.64 -5.88 13.19
CA HIS A 53 9.55 -6.20 14.10
C HIS A 53 9.18 -5.07 15.07
N SER A 54 9.80 -3.89 14.92
CA SER A 54 9.61 -2.75 15.83
C SER A 54 8.15 -2.30 15.96
N ILE A 55 7.35 -2.47 14.90
CA ILE A 55 5.94 -2.03 14.84
C ILE A 55 4.95 -3.16 14.57
N CYS A 56 5.33 -4.44 14.68
CA CYS A 56 4.45 -5.57 14.29
C CYS A 56 3.05 -5.52 14.93
N ARG A 57 2.94 -5.11 16.20
CA ARG A 57 1.63 -5.01 16.89
C ARG A 57 0.70 -3.94 16.28
N GLN A 58 1.27 -2.87 15.74
CA GLN A 58 0.54 -1.73 15.18
C GLN A 58 0.54 -1.72 13.64
N CYS A 59 1.19 -2.70 13.01
CA CYS A 59 1.30 -2.81 11.57
C CYS A 59 -0.04 -3.18 10.92
N ILE A 60 -0.29 -2.69 9.70
CA ILE A 60 -1.49 -2.99 8.91
C ILE A 60 -1.59 -4.45 8.45
N PHE A 61 -0.49 -5.20 8.52
CA PHE A 61 -0.44 -6.63 8.18
C PHE A 61 -0.52 -7.53 9.41
N SER A 62 -0.67 -6.98 10.62
CA SER A 62 -0.89 -7.82 11.80
C SER A 62 -2.26 -8.49 11.72
N GLU A 63 -2.40 -9.69 12.30
CA GLU A 63 -3.66 -10.44 12.29
C GLU A 63 -4.84 -9.66 12.88
N GLN A 64 -4.56 -8.72 13.79
CA GLN A 64 -5.57 -7.92 14.49
C GLN A 64 -5.98 -6.66 13.70
N ASN A 65 -5.11 -6.15 12.84
CA ASN A 65 -5.28 -4.86 12.16
C ASN A 65 -5.59 -5.00 10.67
N HIS A 66 -5.31 -6.16 10.07
CA HIS A 66 -5.47 -6.37 8.64
C HIS A 66 -6.95 -6.42 8.26
N LYS A 67 -7.33 -5.60 7.28
CA LYS A 67 -8.66 -5.58 6.69
C LYS A 67 -8.57 -6.23 5.31
N SER A 68 -9.02 -7.48 5.16
CA SER A 68 -9.16 -8.09 3.83
C SER A 68 -10.37 -7.48 3.14
N CYS A 69 -10.25 -7.26 1.83
CA CYS A 69 -11.41 -7.08 0.98
C CYS A 69 -11.70 -8.42 0.31
N ASP A 70 -12.69 -9.16 0.81
CA ASP A 70 -13.03 -10.48 0.27
C ASP A 70 -13.78 -10.40 -1.09
N GLN A 71 -13.95 -9.19 -1.65
CA GLN A 71 -14.80 -8.93 -2.84
C GLN A 71 -14.04 -8.88 -4.16
N VAL A 72 -12.75 -9.17 -4.20
CA VAL A 72 -11.91 -8.81 -5.37
C VAL A 72 -11.82 -9.93 -6.41
N PHE A 73 -12.28 -11.14 -6.06
CA PHE A 73 -12.30 -12.29 -6.96
C PHE A 73 -13.69 -12.91 -7.11
N GLN A 74 -14.77 -12.13 -6.99
CA GLN A 74 -16.10 -12.54 -7.47
C GLN A 74 -16.29 -12.18 -8.94
#